data_AF-A0A257L054-F1
#
_entry.id   AF-A0A257L054-F1
#
_cell.length_a   1.000
_cell.length_b   1.000
_cell.length_c   1.000
_cell.angle_alpha   90.00
_cell.angle_beta   90.00
_cell.angle_gamma   90.00
#
_symmetry.space_group_name_H-M   'P 1'
#
loop_
_entity.id
_entity.type
_entity.pdbx_description
1 polymer ?
#
loop_
_entity_poly.entity_id
_entity_poly.type
_entity_poly.pdbx_seq_one_letter_code
_entity_poly.pdbx_strand_id
1 'polypeptide(L)'
;PWDRNPIIATMGAGSLAYIFTTPPTPVPGTPAALVDFLARFDFDRDAPRIFGTNGQFTESPMALMSPPDATNPMLAAFARRGGKMIVYHGSSDPVFSVNDTLHWADRLQRNLGLAGANNVARVFPVPSMGHCQGGPATDQFDALGALVDWVEGGKAPERLVASINPANKELPPTWAKTRSRPLCAHPQVMRYAGGDVESAASFRCANP
;
A
#
# COMPACT_ATOMS: atom_id res chain seq x y z
N PRO A 1 -20.02 0.54 14.59
CA PRO A 1 -18.99 1.49 15.10
C PRO A 1 -19.09 2.80 14.29
N TRP A 2 -18.66 3.94 14.85
CA TRP A 2 -18.56 5.24 14.17
C TRP A 2 -19.84 5.79 13.51
N ASP A 3 -21.02 5.48 14.07
CA ASP A 3 -22.32 5.92 13.54
C ASP A 3 -22.56 5.62 12.05
N ARG A 4 -22.00 4.50 11.57
CA ARG A 4 -22.04 4.06 10.16
C ARG A 4 -21.33 5.01 9.19
N ASN A 5 -20.55 5.98 9.67
CA ASN A 5 -19.67 6.75 8.80
C ASN A 5 -18.48 5.91 8.32
N PRO A 6 -17.92 6.20 7.13
CA PRO A 6 -16.68 5.58 6.67
C PRO A 6 -15.55 5.79 7.68
N ILE A 7 -14.74 4.76 7.92
CA ILE A 7 -13.58 4.85 8.84
C ILE A 7 -12.65 6.02 8.47
N ILE A 8 -12.45 6.26 7.18
CA ILE A 8 -11.61 7.36 6.71
C ILE A 8 -12.17 8.73 7.12
N ALA A 9 -13.48 8.87 7.20
CA ALA A 9 -14.15 10.12 7.58
C ALA A 9 -14.10 10.39 9.10
N THR A 10 -13.87 9.37 9.91
CA THR A 10 -13.79 9.51 11.38
C THR A 10 -12.35 9.37 11.87
N MET A 11 -11.72 8.22 11.68
CA MET A 11 -10.33 7.99 12.13
C MET A 11 -9.33 8.82 11.32
N GLY A 12 -9.55 8.98 10.02
CA GLY A 12 -8.70 9.82 9.16
C GLY A 12 -8.77 11.30 9.56
N ALA A 13 -9.97 11.80 9.86
CA ALA A 13 -10.18 13.16 10.37
C ALA A 13 -9.38 13.45 11.64
N GLY A 14 -9.46 12.53 12.62
CA GLY A 14 -8.73 12.67 13.88
C GLY A 14 -7.22 12.67 13.66
N SER A 15 -6.73 11.80 12.77
CA SER A 15 -5.31 11.75 12.41
C SER A 15 -4.86 13.05 11.75
N LEU A 16 -5.64 13.59 10.81
CA LEU A 16 -5.34 14.87 10.15
C LEU A 16 -5.29 16.04 11.15
N ALA A 17 -6.28 16.11 12.03
CA ALA A 17 -6.40 17.18 13.02
C ALA A 17 -5.29 17.17 14.09
N TYR A 18 -4.87 15.99 14.55
CA TYR A 18 -3.97 15.87 15.71
C TYR A 18 -2.54 15.46 15.38
N ILE A 19 -2.34 14.65 14.34
CA ILE A 19 -1.02 14.11 13.97
C ILE A 19 -0.45 14.87 12.79
N PHE A 20 -1.26 15.10 11.75
CA PHE A 20 -0.75 15.65 10.48
C PHE A 20 -0.83 17.17 10.35
N THR A 21 -1.25 17.92 11.38
CA THR A 21 -1.27 19.39 11.30
C THR A 21 -0.55 20.01 12.50
N THR A 22 0.29 21.01 12.23
CA THR A 22 0.93 21.83 13.26
C THR A 22 0.52 23.30 13.15
N PRO A 23 0.08 23.96 14.25
CA PRO A 23 -0.32 23.32 15.51
C PRO A 23 -1.50 22.34 15.27
N PRO A 24 -1.71 21.34 16.14
CA PRO A 24 -2.89 20.49 16.08
C PRO A 24 -4.17 21.31 16.13
N THR A 25 -5.21 20.85 15.44
CA THR A 25 -6.56 21.42 15.51
C THR A 25 -7.37 20.65 16.53
N PRO A 26 -7.81 21.27 17.64
CA PRO A 26 -8.68 20.59 18.60
C PRO A 26 -10.05 20.29 17.95
N VAL A 27 -10.38 19.01 17.83
CA VAL A 27 -11.66 18.52 17.30
C VAL A 27 -12.26 17.53 18.31
N PRO A 28 -13.52 17.72 18.76
CA PRO A 28 -14.19 16.71 19.56
C PRO A 28 -14.17 15.34 18.86
N GLY A 29 -13.88 14.27 19.60
CA GLY A 29 -13.75 12.92 19.02
C GLY A 29 -15.06 12.26 18.58
N THR A 30 -16.18 13.00 18.51
CA THR A 30 -17.45 12.45 18.06
C THR A 30 -17.46 12.31 16.54
N PRO A 31 -18.12 11.28 15.95
CA PRO A 31 -18.17 11.11 14.50
C PRO A 31 -18.66 12.35 13.75
N ALA A 32 -19.69 13.03 14.27
CA ALA A 32 -20.23 14.23 13.65
C ALA A 32 -19.21 15.38 13.61
N ALA A 33 -18.48 15.63 14.70
CA ALA A 33 -17.48 16.70 14.75
C ALA A 33 -16.27 16.43 13.86
N LEU A 34 -15.86 15.16 13.74
CA LEU A 34 -14.78 14.72 12.86
C LEU A 34 -15.14 14.90 11.37
N VAL A 35 -16.35 14.51 10.98
CA VAL A 35 -16.88 14.73 9.63
C VAL A 35 -17.00 16.23 9.33
N ASP A 36 -17.48 17.01 10.29
CA ASP A 36 -17.62 18.46 10.16
C ASP A 36 -16.26 19.16 10.01
N PHE A 37 -15.23 18.72 10.75
CA PHE A 37 -13.85 19.18 10.56
C PHE A 37 -13.36 18.92 9.14
N LEU A 38 -13.53 17.70 8.62
CA LEU A 38 -13.12 17.38 7.24
C LEU A 38 -13.86 18.22 6.20
N ALA A 39 -15.16 18.45 6.39
CA ALA A 39 -15.96 19.25 5.46
C ALA A 39 -15.54 20.72 5.40
N ARG A 40 -14.85 21.23 6.43
CA ARG A 40 -14.32 22.60 6.52
C ARG A 40 -12.81 22.69 6.28
N PHE A 41 -12.13 21.56 6.09
CA PHE A 41 -10.70 21.55 5.82
C PHE A 41 -10.43 22.18 4.45
N ASP A 42 -9.62 23.21 4.43
CA ASP A 42 -9.29 23.97 3.23
C ASP A 42 -7.89 23.57 2.78
N PHE A 43 -7.76 22.92 1.63
CA PHE A 43 -6.46 22.43 1.18
C PHE A 43 -5.48 23.56 0.87
N ASP A 44 -5.93 24.72 0.41
CA ASP A 44 -5.05 25.84 0.09
C ASP A 44 -4.50 26.50 1.37
N ARG A 45 -5.36 26.61 2.40
CA ARG A 45 -4.99 27.20 3.68
C ARG A 45 -4.27 26.22 4.61
N ASP A 46 -4.78 25.00 4.73
CA ASP A 46 -4.44 24.08 5.82
C ASP A 46 -3.40 23.03 5.42
N ALA A 47 -3.28 22.65 4.13
CA ALA A 47 -2.31 21.63 3.71
C ALA A 47 -0.85 22.02 4.02
N PRO A 48 -0.39 23.28 3.93
CA PRO A 48 0.97 23.64 4.33
C PRO A 48 1.31 23.28 5.79
N ARG A 49 0.31 23.12 6.65
CA ARG A 49 0.49 22.79 8.07
C ARG A 49 1.04 21.39 8.32
N ILE A 50 1.00 20.51 7.32
CA ILE A 50 1.65 19.18 7.41
C ILE A 50 3.19 19.30 7.44
N PHE A 51 3.73 20.43 7.00
CA PHE A 51 5.15 20.78 7.06
C PHE A 51 5.47 21.79 8.16
N GLY A 52 4.46 22.24 8.92
CA GLY A 52 4.63 23.26 9.95
C GLY A 52 5.35 22.77 11.20
N THR A 53 5.97 23.70 11.91
CA THR A 53 6.58 23.53 13.24
C THR A 53 6.23 24.72 14.14
N ASN A 54 6.34 24.58 15.46
CA ASN A 54 6.27 25.70 16.40
C ASN A 54 7.12 25.43 17.66
N GLY A 55 6.99 26.27 18.69
CA GLY A 55 7.78 26.13 19.93
C GLY A 55 7.53 24.84 20.73
N GLN A 56 6.37 24.19 20.56
CA GLN A 56 6.04 22.92 21.22
C GLN A 56 6.27 21.71 20.29
N PHE A 57 6.03 21.87 18.99
CA PHE A 57 6.18 20.85 17.96
C PHE A 57 7.32 21.25 17.03
N THR A 58 8.55 20.90 17.41
CA THR A 58 9.78 21.30 16.70
C THR A 58 10.10 20.45 15.48
N GLU A 59 9.35 19.37 15.26
CA GLU A 59 9.43 18.50 14.08
C GLU A 59 8.07 18.50 13.38
N SER A 60 8.08 18.63 12.05
CA SER A 60 6.83 18.66 11.29
C SER A 60 6.25 17.25 11.13
N PRO A 61 4.94 17.11 10.97
CA PRO A 61 4.32 15.81 10.75
C PRO A 61 4.93 15.04 9.58
N MET A 62 5.22 15.72 8.47
CA MET A 62 5.85 15.07 7.33
C MET A 62 7.31 14.69 7.58
N ALA A 63 8.05 15.45 8.39
CA ALA A 63 9.42 15.06 8.76
C ALA A 63 9.42 13.77 9.61
N LEU A 64 8.47 13.66 10.55
CA LEU A 64 8.33 12.50 11.42
C LEU A 64 7.79 11.26 10.68
N MET A 65 6.80 11.44 9.80
CA MET A 65 6.06 10.34 9.17
C MET A 65 6.69 9.84 7.86
N SER A 66 7.45 10.68 7.16
CA SER A 66 8.05 10.28 5.88
C SER A 66 9.27 9.40 6.12
N PRO A 67 9.30 8.15 5.65
CA PRO A 67 10.50 7.35 5.75
C PRO A 67 11.62 7.93 4.88
N PRO A 68 12.89 7.65 5.21
CA PRO A 68 14.00 7.97 4.32
C PRO A 68 13.74 7.44 2.92
N ASP A 69 14.23 8.15 1.90
CA ASP A 69 14.15 7.70 0.50
C ASP A 69 12.70 7.52 -0.04
N ALA A 70 11.69 8.09 0.63
CA ALA A 70 10.29 8.06 0.18
C ALA A 70 10.06 8.75 -1.18
N THR A 71 10.66 9.92 -1.40
CA THR A 71 10.44 10.67 -2.65
C THR A 71 11.40 10.25 -3.76
N ASN A 72 12.67 9.99 -3.44
CA ASN A 72 13.69 9.60 -4.42
C ASN A 72 14.50 8.39 -3.92
N PRO A 73 13.99 7.15 -4.13
CA PRO A 73 14.57 5.98 -3.49
C PRO A 73 15.89 5.52 -4.10
N MET A 74 16.95 5.54 -3.29
CA MET A 74 18.22 4.87 -3.61
C MET A 74 18.41 3.61 -2.77
N LEU A 75 17.89 3.60 -1.54
CA LEU A 75 17.99 2.51 -0.56
C LEU A 75 19.44 2.01 -0.38
N ALA A 76 20.43 2.88 -0.59
CA ALA A 76 21.82 2.46 -0.78
C ALA A 76 22.39 1.73 0.45
N ALA A 77 22.13 2.25 1.66
CA ALA A 77 22.58 1.62 2.89
C ALA A 77 21.89 0.26 3.15
N PHE A 78 20.61 0.16 2.79
CA PHE A 78 19.82 -1.06 2.91
C PHE A 78 20.31 -2.12 1.92
N ALA A 79 20.50 -1.74 0.65
CA ALA A 79 21.02 -2.60 -0.40
C ALA A 79 22.44 -3.13 -0.08
N ARG A 80 23.35 -2.28 0.40
CA ARG A 80 24.72 -2.69 0.80
C ARG A 80 24.74 -3.72 1.92
N ARG A 81 23.71 -3.75 2.78
CA ARG A 81 23.56 -4.72 3.87
C ARG A 81 22.83 -5.99 3.42
N GLY A 82 22.55 -6.14 2.13
CA GLY A 82 21.80 -7.27 1.58
C GLY A 82 20.29 -7.22 1.86
N GLY A 83 19.77 -6.07 2.31
CA GLY A 83 18.37 -5.90 2.68
C GLY A 83 17.40 -6.21 1.53
N LYS A 84 16.29 -6.90 1.87
CA LYS A 84 15.21 -7.29 0.95
C LYS A 84 13.88 -6.70 1.42
N MET A 85 13.09 -6.19 0.49
CA MET A 85 11.80 -5.58 0.78
C MET A 85 10.73 -6.16 -0.15
N ILE A 86 9.63 -6.63 0.44
CA ILE A 86 8.40 -6.93 -0.30
C ILE A 86 7.39 -5.84 0.05
N VAL A 87 6.87 -5.18 -0.97
CA VAL A 87 5.80 -4.19 -0.83
C VAL A 87 4.58 -4.73 -1.55
N TYR A 88 3.42 -4.72 -0.91
CA TYR A 88 2.15 -4.97 -1.58
C TYR A 88 1.24 -3.77 -1.41
N HIS A 89 0.33 -3.54 -2.36
CA HIS A 89 -0.61 -2.43 -2.28
C HIS A 89 -1.90 -2.80 -3.02
N GLY A 90 -3.04 -2.64 -2.35
CA GLY A 90 -4.35 -2.81 -2.99
C GLY A 90 -4.59 -1.77 -4.08
N SER A 91 -5.00 -2.21 -5.26
CA SER A 91 -5.22 -1.29 -6.39
C SER A 91 -6.51 -0.46 -6.26
N SER A 92 -7.35 -0.78 -5.28
CA SER A 92 -8.56 -0.03 -4.93
C SER A 92 -8.50 0.50 -3.49
N ASP A 93 -7.29 0.71 -2.97
CA ASP A 93 -7.06 1.36 -1.67
C ASP A 93 -7.60 2.81 -1.71
N PRO A 94 -8.59 3.16 -0.86
CA PRO A 94 -9.16 4.50 -0.81
C PRO A 94 -8.36 5.46 0.10
N VAL A 95 -7.31 4.99 0.77
CA VAL A 95 -6.50 5.75 1.72
C VAL A 95 -5.23 6.23 1.06
N PHE A 96 -4.47 5.30 0.46
CA PHE A 96 -3.22 5.60 -0.23
C PHE A 96 -3.31 5.22 -1.70
N SER A 97 -2.70 6.03 -2.58
CA SER A 97 -2.74 5.73 -4.00
C SER A 97 -1.71 4.66 -4.35
N VAL A 98 -2.17 3.54 -4.92
CA VAL A 98 -1.28 2.53 -5.51
C VAL A 98 -0.32 3.13 -6.54
N ASN A 99 -0.75 4.17 -7.27
CA ASN A 99 0.08 4.83 -8.28
C ASN A 99 1.29 5.51 -7.65
N ASP A 100 1.19 6.04 -6.42
CA ASP A 100 2.34 6.62 -5.74
C ASP A 100 3.40 5.55 -5.40
N THR A 101 2.95 4.37 -4.95
CA THR A 101 3.84 3.22 -4.71
C THR A 101 4.46 2.69 -6.00
N LEU A 102 3.72 2.65 -7.10
CA LEU A 102 4.26 2.25 -8.40
C LEU A 102 5.28 3.27 -8.92
N HIS A 103 5.00 4.57 -8.79
CA HIS A 103 5.96 5.62 -9.16
C HIS A 103 7.22 5.58 -8.29
N TRP A 104 7.09 5.24 -7.00
CA TRP A 104 8.24 4.98 -6.14
C TRP A 104 9.09 3.82 -6.67
N ALA A 105 8.46 2.71 -7.06
CA ALA A 105 9.14 1.56 -7.65
C ALA A 105 9.83 1.93 -8.97
N ASP A 106 9.18 2.73 -9.83
CA ASP A 106 9.77 3.22 -11.07
C ASP A 106 10.98 4.13 -10.82
N ARG A 107 10.92 5.00 -9.80
CA ARG A 107 12.06 5.83 -9.40
C ARG A 107 13.22 4.96 -8.91
N LEU A 108 12.95 3.93 -8.11
CA LEU A 108 13.97 3.00 -7.63
C LEU A 108 14.63 2.25 -8.80
N GLN A 109 13.83 1.78 -9.76
CA GLN A 109 14.32 1.14 -10.99
C GLN A 109 15.17 2.09 -11.85
N ARG A 110 14.78 3.37 -11.97
CA ARG A 110 15.61 4.39 -12.63
C ARG A 110 16.93 4.62 -11.91
N ASN A 111 16.92 4.65 -10.58
CA ASN A 111 18.11 4.94 -9.77
C ASN A 111 19.10 3.77 -9.72
N LEU A 112 18.62 2.52 -9.70
CA LEU A 112 19.45 1.32 -9.50
C LEU A 112 19.57 0.41 -10.73
N GLY A 113 18.83 0.70 -11.80
CA GLY A 113 18.56 -0.25 -12.88
C GLY A 113 17.60 -1.36 -12.43
N LEU A 114 16.91 -1.99 -13.39
CA LEU A 114 15.87 -2.99 -13.11
C LEU A 114 16.39 -4.15 -12.25
N ALA A 115 17.57 -4.70 -12.58
CA ALA A 115 18.17 -5.80 -11.82
C ALA A 115 18.56 -5.39 -10.39
N GLY A 116 19.12 -4.19 -10.21
CA GLY A 116 19.49 -3.66 -8.90
C GLY A 116 18.26 -3.42 -8.03
N ALA A 117 17.25 -2.76 -8.58
CA ALA A 117 15.98 -2.52 -7.90
C ALA A 117 15.29 -3.84 -7.49
N ASN A 118 15.13 -4.79 -8.42
CA ASN A 118 14.46 -6.07 -8.16
C ASN A 118 15.23 -7.00 -7.20
N ASN A 119 16.51 -6.72 -6.94
CA ASN A 119 17.30 -7.39 -5.93
C ASN A 119 17.10 -6.79 -4.52
N VAL A 120 16.58 -5.57 -4.42
CA VAL A 120 16.40 -4.84 -3.14
C VAL A 120 14.92 -4.80 -2.75
N ALA A 121 14.04 -4.48 -3.69
CA ALA A 121 12.61 -4.36 -3.45
C ALA A 121 11.80 -4.99 -4.58
N ARG A 122 10.70 -5.66 -4.23
CA ARG A 122 9.69 -6.14 -5.17
C ARG A 122 8.32 -5.63 -4.75
N VAL A 123 7.62 -4.99 -5.68
CA VAL A 123 6.30 -4.38 -5.44
C VAL A 123 5.22 -5.21 -6.13
N PHE A 124 4.19 -5.60 -5.38
CA PHE A 124 3.10 -6.47 -5.81
C PHE A 124 1.76 -5.74 -5.68
N PRO A 125 1.27 -5.10 -6.75
CA PRO A 125 -0.10 -4.60 -6.78
C PRO A 125 -1.10 -5.75 -6.63
N VAL A 126 -2.11 -5.56 -5.80
CA VAL A 126 -3.20 -6.53 -5.60
C VAL A 126 -4.46 -5.98 -6.28
N PRO A 127 -4.84 -6.50 -7.47
CA PRO A 127 -5.99 -5.98 -8.20
C PRO A 127 -7.26 -5.99 -7.36
N SER A 128 -7.98 -4.88 -7.38
CA SER A 128 -9.27 -4.68 -6.68
C SER A 128 -9.24 -4.75 -5.15
N MET A 129 -8.11 -5.06 -4.53
CA MET A 129 -8.01 -5.07 -3.06
C MET A 129 -8.10 -3.65 -2.53
N GLY A 130 -8.83 -3.48 -1.42
CA GLY A 130 -8.93 -2.23 -0.69
C GLY A 130 -7.69 -1.94 0.16
N HIS A 131 -7.89 -1.12 1.21
CA HIS A 131 -6.82 -0.81 2.16
C HIS A 131 -6.43 -2.04 2.97
N CYS A 132 -5.25 -2.57 2.69
CA CYS A 132 -4.65 -3.78 3.25
C CYS A 132 -5.35 -5.12 2.95
N GLN A 133 -6.68 -5.15 2.80
CA GLN A 133 -7.49 -6.35 2.59
C GLN A 133 -8.85 -6.00 1.96
N GLY A 134 -9.70 -7.01 1.72
CA GLY A 134 -11.08 -6.81 1.28
C GLY A 134 -11.24 -6.43 -0.19
N GLY A 135 -12.45 -6.04 -0.58
CA GLY A 135 -12.82 -5.83 -1.99
C GLY A 135 -12.99 -7.13 -2.78
N PRO A 136 -13.38 -7.07 -4.07
CA PRO A 136 -13.52 -8.24 -4.93
C PRO A 136 -12.14 -8.71 -5.41
N ALA A 137 -11.34 -9.24 -4.48
CA ALA A 137 -9.91 -9.52 -4.68
C ALA A 137 -9.49 -10.89 -4.09
N THR A 138 -8.34 -11.38 -4.56
CA THR A 138 -7.56 -12.42 -3.86
C THR A 138 -6.60 -11.72 -2.91
N ASP A 139 -7.05 -11.45 -1.68
CA ASP A 139 -6.37 -10.62 -0.68
C ASP A 139 -5.57 -11.41 0.36
N GLN A 140 -5.43 -12.73 0.20
CA GLN A 140 -4.63 -13.58 1.09
C GLN A 140 -3.41 -14.12 0.38
N PHE A 141 -2.21 -13.91 0.93
CA PHE A 141 -0.94 -14.39 0.38
C PHE A 141 0.14 -14.40 1.46
N ASP A 142 1.13 -15.28 1.35
CA ASP A 142 2.24 -15.39 2.30
C ASP A 142 3.46 -14.55 1.84
N ALA A 143 3.41 -13.24 2.12
CA ALA A 143 4.53 -12.35 1.87
C ALA A 143 5.69 -12.55 2.86
N LEU A 144 5.40 -13.01 4.09
CA LEU A 144 6.42 -13.20 5.12
C LEU A 144 7.30 -14.42 4.81
N GLY A 145 6.71 -15.56 4.48
CA GLY A 145 7.43 -16.74 4.04
C GLY A 145 8.26 -16.47 2.79
N ALA A 146 7.69 -15.74 1.82
CA ALA A 146 8.43 -15.30 0.63
C ALA A 146 9.62 -14.38 0.95
N LEU A 147 9.48 -13.51 1.96
CA LEU A 147 10.59 -12.66 2.43
C LEU A 147 11.67 -13.48 3.13
N VAL A 148 11.29 -14.44 3.97
CA VAL A 148 12.23 -15.38 4.63
C VAL A 148 13.02 -16.17 3.59
N ASP A 149 12.32 -16.77 2.62
CA ASP A 149 12.94 -17.51 1.51
C ASP A 149 13.90 -16.64 0.70
N TRP A 150 13.58 -15.35 0.52
CA TRP A 150 14.45 -14.43 -0.20
C TRP A 150 15.70 -14.05 0.61
N VAL A 151 15.52 -13.71 1.88
CA VAL A 151 16.62 -13.27 2.75
C VAL A 151 17.56 -14.43 3.09
N GLU A 152 17.01 -15.58 3.47
CA GLU A 152 17.78 -16.71 3.99
C GLU A 152 18.14 -17.73 2.91
N GLY A 153 17.22 -17.95 1.96
CA GLY A 153 17.38 -18.92 0.88
C GLY A 153 17.87 -18.34 -0.44
N GLY A 154 17.98 -17.01 -0.56
CA GLY A 154 18.32 -16.33 -1.82
C GLY A 154 17.25 -16.46 -2.90
N LYS A 155 16.03 -16.90 -2.55
CA LYS A 155 14.94 -17.18 -3.49
C LYS A 155 14.00 -15.99 -3.59
N ALA A 156 14.34 -15.06 -4.48
CA ALA A 156 13.53 -13.87 -4.68
C ALA A 156 12.17 -14.23 -5.34
N PRO A 157 11.02 -13.80 -4.79
CA PRO A 157 9.71 -14.22 -5.28
C PRO A 157 9.39 -13.56 -6.62
N GLU A 158 9.34 -14.33 -7.71
CA GLU A 158 8.93 -13.83 -9.04
C GLU A 158 7.44 -13.45 -9.07
N ARG A 159 6.65 -14.16 -8.28
CA ARG A 159 5.22 -13.93 -8.06
C ARG A 159 4.83 -14.40 -6.67
N LEU A 160 3.76 -13.83 -6.13
CA LEU A 160 3.09 -14.35 -4.94
C LEU A 160 1.78 -15.01 -5.37
N VAL A 161 1.47 -16.21 -4.89
CA VAL A 161 0.15 -16.81 -5.14
C VAL A 161 -0.81 -16.26 -4.10
N ALA A 162 -1.84 -15.56 -4.57
CA ALA A 162 -2.90 -15.04 -3.72
C ALA A 162 -4.19 -15.84 -3.87
N SER A 163 -4.93 -15.98 -2.78
CA SER A 163 -6.25 -16.61 -2.72
C SER A 163 -7.28 -15.66 -2.13
N ILE A 164 -8.56 -16.03 -2.26
CA ILE A 164 -9.62 -15.30 -1.58
C ILE A 164 -9.52 -15.43 -0.05
N ASN A 165 -9.94 -14.41 0.68
CA ASN A 165 -10.27 -14.52 2.10
C ASN A 165 -11.69 -15.07 2.29
N PRO A 166 -11.88 -16.25 2.91
CA PRO A 166 -13.22 -16.81 3.14
C PRO A 166 -14.13 -15.94 4.03
N ALA A 167 -13.54 -15.05 4.84
CA ALA A 167 -14.29 -14.12 5.69
C ALA A 167 -14.71 -12.83 4.96
N ASN A 168 -14.20 -12.59 3.75
CA ASN A 168 -14.51 -11.42 2.96
C ASN A 168 -15.92 -11.54 2.34
N LYS A 169 -16.83 -10.66 2.78
CA LYS A 169 -18.24 -10.63 2.35
C LYS A 169 -18.47 -9.85 1.05
N GLU A 170 -17.44 -9.19 0.53
CA GLU A 170 -17.48 -8.37 -0.68
C GLU A 170 -17.14 -9.18 -1.95
N LEU A 171 -16.80 -10.46 -1.78
CA LEU A 171 -16.48 -11.35 -2.89
C LEU A 171 -17.72 -11.55 -3.79
N PRO A 172 -17.58 -11.47 -5.12
CA PRO A 172 -18.69 -11.73 -6.03
C PRO A 172 -19.21 -13.16 -5.87
N PRO A 173 -20.54 -13.39 -5.89
CA PRO A 173 -21.13 -14.71 -5.66
C PRO A 173 -20.79 -15.73 -6.76
N THR A 174 -20.33 -15.27 -7.91
CA THR A 174 -19.90 -16.10 -9.05
C THR A 174 -18.48 -16.63 -8.92
N TRP A 175 -17.70 -16.15 -7.95
CA TRP A 175 -16.32 -16.60 -7.77
C TRP A 175 -16.28 -17.95 -7.06
N ALA A 176 -15.41 -18.85 -7.52
CA ALA A 176 -15.15 -20.09 -6.80
C ALA A 176 -14.47 -19.77 -5.46
N LYS A 177 -14.81 -20.54 -4.42
CA LYS A 177 -14.18 -20.40 -3.10
C LYS A 177 -12.68 -20.76 -3.11
N THR A 178 -12.22 -21.43 -4.15
CA THR A 178 -10.83 -21.83 -4.37
C THR A 178 -10.07 -20.87 -5.28
N ARG A 179 -10.70 -19.74 -5.68
CA ARG A 179 -10.10 -18.79 -6.61
C ARG A 179 -8.74 -18.32 -6.13
N SER A 180 -7.76 -18.37 -7.04
CA SER A 180 -6.39 -17.90 -6.82
C SER A 180 -5.85 -17.14 -8.03
N ARG A 181 -4.94 -16.20 -7.78
CA ARG A 181 -4.25 -15.38 -8.81
C ARG A 181 -2.77 -15.22 -8.46
N PRO A 182 -1.85 -15.24 -9.43
CA PRO A 182 -0.50 -14.76 -9.18
C PRO A 182 -0.49 -13.23 -9.11
N LEU A 183 0.09 -12.69 -8.05
CA LEU A 183 0.52 -11.30 -7.97
C LEU A 183 1.88 -11.19 -8.61
N CYS A 184 1.99 -10.32 -9.62
CA CYS A 184 3.22 -10.13 -10.38
C CYS A 184 4.03 -8.97 -9.80
N ALA A 185 5.36 -9.13 -9.77
CA ALA A 185 6.23 -8.04 -9.38
C ALA A 185 6.22 -6.95 -10.47
N HIS A 186 5.91 -5.71 -10.08
CA HIS A 186 5.92 -4.54 -10.97
C HIS A 186 7.29 -4.41 -11.69
N PRO A 187 7.33 -4.17 -13.01
CA PRO A 187 6.23 -3.74 -13.89
C PRO A 187 5.43 -4.86 -14.55
N GLN A 188 5.66 -6.12 -14.20
CA GLN A 188 4.93 -7.21 -14.83
C GLN A 188 3.47 -7.22 -14.40
N VAL A 189 2.61 -7.65 -15.33
CA VAL A 189 1.18 -7.83 -15.12
C VAL A 189 0.81 -9.30 -15.33
N MET A 190 -0.29 -9.69 -14.69
CA MET A 190 -0.86 -11.01 -14.87
C MET A 190 -1.51 -11.13 -16.25
N ARG A 191 -1.15 -12.18 -17.00
CA ARG A 191 -1.74 -12.54 -18.29
C ARG A 191 -2.31 -13.96 -18.21
N TYR A 192 -3.54 -14.15 -18.66
CA TYR A 192 -4.12 -15.49 -18.79
C TYR A 192 -3.37 -16.30 -19.84
N ALA A 193 -3.04 -17.55 -19.51
CA ALA A 193 -2.23 -18.45 -20.32
C ALA A 193 -2.99 -19.72 -20.75
N GLY A 194 -4.30 -19.81 -20.44
CA GLY A 194 -5.14 -20.99 -20.68
C GLY A 194 -5.29 -21.86 -19.43
N GLY A 195 -6.36 -22.66 -19.38
CA GLY A 195 -6.66 -23.56 -18.26
C GLY A 195 -7.90 -23.16 -17.47
N ASP A 196 -7.91 -23.48 -16.18
CA ASP A 196 -8.99 -23.10 -15.26
C ASP A 196 -8.85 -21.63 -14.83
N VAL A 197 -9.85 -20.80 -15.13
CA VAL A 197 -9.86 -19.39 -14.74
C VAL A 197 -9.92 -19.18 -13.23
N GLU A 198 -10.20 -20.19 -12.42
CA GLU A 198 -10.14 -20.11 -10.96
C GLU A 198 -8.75 -20.39 -10.39
N SER A 199 -7.81 -20.88 -11.21
CA SER A 199 -6.47 -21.29 -10.76
C SER A 199 -5.37 -20.30 -11.13
N ALA A 200 -4.50 -19.97 -10.16
CA ALA A 200 -3.32 -19.15 -10.38
C ALA A 200 -2.32 -19.75 -11.39
N ALA A 201 -2.34 -21.08 -11.58
CA ALA A 201 -1.47 -21.77 -12.54
C ALA A 201 -1.82 -21.44 -14.01
N SER A 202 -3.07 -21.03 -14.26
CA SER A 202 -3.56 -20.65 -15.58
C SER A 202 -3.15 -19.24 -16.01
N PHE A 203 -2.33 -18.57 -15.21
CA PHE A 203 -1.84 -17.22 -15.46
C PHE A 203 -0.32 -17.16 -15.32
N ARG A 204 0.30 -16.25 -16.08
CA ARG A 204 1.73 -15.94 -16.01
C ARG A 204 1.96 -14.44 -15.82
N CYS A 205 3.09 -14.09 -15.23
CA CYS A 205 3.56 -12.71 -15.21
C CYS A 205 4.27 -12.41 -16.53
N ALA A 206 3.93 -11.30 -17.16
CA ALA A 206 4.54 -10.84 -18.38
C ALA A 206 4.62 -9.30 -18.37
N ASN A 207 5.47 -8.74 -19.23
CA ASN A 207 5.47 -7.29 -19.40
C ASN A 207 4.08 -6.81 -19.91
N PRO A 208 3.68 -5.58 -19.57
CA PRO A 208 2.46 -4.96 -20.09
C PRO A 208 2.39 -4.99 -21.61
#